data_AF-A0A3C0MGR9-F1
#
_entry.id   AF-A0A3C0MGR9-F1
#
_cell.length_a   1.000
_cell.length_b   1.000
_cell.length_c   1.000
_cell.angle_alpha   90.00
_cell.angle_beta   90.00
_cell.angle_gamma   90.00
#
_symmetry.space_group_name_H-M   'P 1'
#
loop_
_entity.id
_entity.type
_entity.pdbx_description
1 polymer ?
#
loop_
_entity_poly.entity_id
_entity_poly.type
_entity_poly.pdbx_seq_one_letter_code
_entity_poly.pdbx_strand_id
1 'polypeptide(L)' 'IAQPPLYKVARGRSERYLKDQREYEAYLVAEGCKDVVVTWASGEKVAGKDLISAIEWCRSLRGTIDNLARKYPRM' A
#
# COMPACT_ATOMS: atom_id res chain seq x y z
N ILE A 1 5.16 5.28 28.58
CA ILE A 1 3.72 5.50 28.28
C ILE A 1 3.42 4.73 27.01
N ALA A 2 2.78 3.56 27.11
CA ALA A 2 2.40 2.79 25.94
C ALA A 2 1.18 3.46 25.31
N GLN A 3 1.30 3.97 24.09
CA GLN A 3 0.13 4.43 23.34
C GLN A 3 -0.64 3.20 22.87
N PRO A 4 -1.97 3.15 23.08
CA PRO A 4 -2.78 2.07 22.54
C PRO A 4 -2.64 2.04 21.01
N PRO A 5 -2.60 0.85 20.39
CA PRO A 5 -2.52 0.72 18.94
C PRO A 5 -3.72 1.42 18.30
N LEU A 6 -3.46 2.29 17.31
CA LEU A 6 -4.52 3.08 16.66
C LEU A 6 -5.52 2.20 15.90
N TYR A 7 -5.10 1.02 15.42
CA TYR A 7 -5.92 0.15 14.58
C TYR A 7 -5.86 -1.31 15.03
N LYS A 8 -6.98 -2.01 14.87
CA LYS A 8 -7.09 -3.47 15.03
C LYS A 8 -7.60 -4.06 13.73
N VAL A 9 -6.85 -4.98 13.13
CA VAL A 9 -7.27 -5.73 11.95
C VAL A 9 -7.55 -7.18 12.33
N ALA A 10 -8.64 -7.73 11.78
CA ALA A 10 -9.05 -9.11 11.98
C ALA A 10 -9.29 -9.76 10.62
N ARG A 11 -8.63 -10.89 10.35
CA ARG A 11 -8.85 -11.72 9.17
C ARG A 11 -8.99 -13.18 9.60
N GLY A 12 -10.22 -13.70 9.56
CA GLY A 12 -10.53 -15.04 10.05
C GLY A 12 -10.22 -15.19 11.54
N ARG A 13 -9.25 -16.04 11.88
CA ARG A 13 -8.75 -16.25 13.27
C ARG A 13 -7.53 -15.41 13.63
N SER A 14 -6.98 -14.63 12.69
CA SER A 14 -5.80 -13.81 12.93
C SER A 14 -6.19 -12.39 13.24
N GLU A 15 -5.84 -11.93 14.44
CA GLU A 15 -6.00 -10.55 14.89
C GLU A 15 -4.61 -9.91 15.02
N ARG A 16 -4.43 -8.73 14.43
CA ARG A 16 -3.19 -7.97 14.52
C ARG A 16 -3.49 -6.53 14.93
N TYR A 17 -2.73 -6.07 15.91
CA TYR A 17 -2.73 -4.67 16.33
C TYR A 17 -1.74 -3.91 15.48
N LEU A 18 -2.17 -2.74 15.02
CA LEU A 18 -1.39 -1.86 14.16
C LEU A 18 -1.28 -0.51 14.85
N LYS A 19 -0.05 -0.02 14.94
CA LYS A 19 0.26 1.12 15.81
C LYS A 19 -0.07 2.48 15.17
N ASP A 20 -0.09 2.55 13.84
CA ASP A 20 -0.27 3.80 13.10
C ASP A 20 -0.88 3.58 11.71
N GLN A 21 -1.28 4.68 11.05
CA GLN A 21 -1.91 4.66 9.72
C GLN A 21 -1.01 4.03 8.66
N ARG A 22 0.30 4.27 8.71
CA ARG A 22 1.25 3.74 7.71
C ARG A 22 1.37 2.22 7.84
N GLU A 23 1.37 1.71 9.06
CA GLU A 23 1.36 0.27 9.31
C GLU A 23 0.05 -0.39 8.83
N TYR A 24 -1.07 0.32 8.96
CA TYR A 24 -2.35 -0.12 8.42
C TYR A 24 -2.39 -0.15 6.90
N GLU A 25 -1.91 0.90 6.23
CA GLU A 25 -1.84 0.91 4.77
C GLU A 25 -0.89 -0.17 4.23
N ALA A 26 0.28 -0.35 4.85
CA ALA A 26 1.21 -1.41 4.48
C ALA A 26 0.58 -2.80 4.66
N TYR A 27 -0.19 -3.01 5.73
CA TYR A 27 -0.94 -4.25 5.93
C TYR A 27 -1.97 -4.49 4.82
N LEU A 28 -2.75 -3.47 4.46
CA LEU A 28 -3.74 -3.57 3.38
C LEU A 28 -3.10 -3.91 2.02
N VAL A 29 -1.97 -3.28 1.70
CA VAL A 29 -1.23 -3.57 0.46
C VAL A 29 -0.71 -5.00 0.48
N ALA A 30 -0.05 -5.42 1.56
CA ALA A 30 0.50 -6.77 1.66
C ALA A 30 -0.58 -7.86 1.59
N GLU A 31 -1.71 -7.65 2.28
CA GLU A 31 -2.82 -8.59 2.28
C GLU A 31 -3.55 -8.63 0.93
N GLY A 32 -3.70 -7.48 0.26
CA GLY A 32 -4.27 -7.39 -1.08
C GLY A 32 -3.39 -8.01 -2.17
N CYS A 33 -2.07 -8.07 -1.97
CA CYS A 33 -1.12 -8.61 -2.96
C CYS A 33 -0.80 -10.09 -2.81
N LYS A 34 -1.30 -10.75 -1.76
CA LYS A 34 -0.84 -12.09 -1.32
C LYS A 34 -1.01 -13.20 -2.37
N ASP A 35 -2.06 -13.11 -3.19
CA ASP A 35 -2.39 -14.08 -4.24
C ASP A 35 -2.65 -13.39 -5.58
N VAL A 36 -2.06 -12.21 -5.78
CA VAL A 36 -2.22 -11.41 -7.00
C VAL A 36 -0.97 -11.53 -7.86
N VAL A 37 -1.20 -11.81 -9.15
CA VAL A 37 -0.17 -11.80 -10.19
C VAL A 37 -0.60 -10.80 -11.24
N VAL A 38 0.26 -9.80 -11.48
CA VAL A 38 0.09 -8.84 -12.56
C VAL A 38 0.89 -9.33 -13.76
N THR A 39 0.26 -9.36 -14.92
CA THR A 39 0.95 -9.64 -16.19
C THR A 39 1.10 -8.32 -16.94
N TRP A 40 2.34 -7.91 -17.21
CA TRP A 40 2.65 -6.73 -17.99
C TRP A 40 2.35 -6.95 -19.47
N ALA A 41 2.25 -5.86 -20.24
CA ALA A 41 2.05 -5.92 -21.68
C ALA A 41 3.19 -6.66 -22.41
N SER A 42 4.38 -6.71 -21.82
CA SER A 42 5.53 -7.49 -22.32
C SER A 42 5.40 -9.00 -22.10
N GLY A 43 4.39 -9.46 -21.34
CA GLY A 43 4.23 -10.86 -20.92
C GLY A 43 4.96 -11.22 -19.63
N GLU A 44 5.72 -10.30 -19.04
CA GLU A 44 6.37 -10.50 -17.75
C GLU A 44 5.32 -10.56 -16.62
N LYS A 45 5.51 -11.48 -15.67
CA LYS A 45 4.63 -11.66 -14.51
C LYS A 45 5.30 -11.15 -13.25
N VAL A 46 4.62 -10.28 -12.52
CA VAL A 46 5.06 -9.73 -11.25
C VAL A 46 4.08 -10.10 -10.15
N ALA A 47 4.60 -10.59 -9.02
CA ALA A 47 3.81 -11.08 -7.90
C ALA A 47 4.54 -10.83 -6.57
N GLY A 48 3.82 -11.00 -5.47
CA GLY A 48 4.40 -10.98 -4.12
C GLY A 48 5.21 -9.70 -3.84
N LYS A 49 6.50 -9.86 -3.49
CA LYS A 49 7.36 -8.75 -3.05
C LYS A 49 7.63 -7.72 -4.15
N ASP A 50 7.81 -8.18 -5.39
CA ASP A 50 8.04 -7.29 -6.53
C ASP A 50 6.79 -6.46 -6.82
N LEU A 51 5.60 -7.07 -6.73
CA LEU A 51 4.32 -6.37 -6.87
C LEU A 51 4.13 -5.30 -5.79
N ILE A 52 4.39 -5.65 -4.54
CA ILE A 52 4.31 -4.71 -3.41
C ILE A 52 5.27 -3.53 -3.63
N SER A 53 6.50 -3.79 -4.06
CA SER A 53 7.50 -2.74 -4.31
C SER A 53 7.06 -1.80 -5.44
N ALA A 54 6.50 -2.35 -6.52
CA ALA A 54 5.95 -1.55 -7.62
C ALA A 54 4.77 -0.68 -7.16
N ILE A 55 3.87 -1.22 -6.33
CA ILE A 55 2.72 -0.48 -5.80
C ILE A 55 3.19 0.66 -4.89
N GLU A 56 4.15 0.43 -4.00
CA GLU A 56 4.70 1.48 -3.13
C GLU A 56 5.33 2.62 -3.95
N TRP A 57 6.05 2.28 -5.02
CA TRP A 57 6.60 3.28 -5.93
C TRP A 57 5.50 4.12 -6.62
N CYS A 58 4.47 3.46 -7.16
CA CYS A 58 3.31 4.14 -7.75
C CYS A 58 2.56 5.03 -6.75
N ARG A 59 2.43 4.60 -5.48
CA ARG A 59 1.80 5.39 -4.42
C ARG A 59 2.61 6.63 -4.08
N SER A 60 3.94 6.50 -3.98
CA SER A 60 4.86 7.62 -3.77
C SER A 60 4.73 8.65 -4.91
N LEU A 61 4.79 8.16 -6.16
CA LEU A 61 4.61 9.02 -7.34
C LEU A 61 3.26 9.74 -7.35
N ARG A 62 2.17 9.03 -7.03
CA ARG A 62 0.84 9.66 -6.97
C ARG A 62 0.82 10.79 -5.94
N GLY A 63 1.45 10.61 -4.79
CA GLY A 63 1.60 11.66 -3.78
C GLY A 63 2.39 12.87 -4.29
N THR A 64 3.48 12.64 -5.02
CA THR A 64 4.26 13.71 -5.66
C THR A 64 3.45 14.45 -6.73
N ILE A 65 2.73 13.72 -7.58
CA ILE A 65 1.90 14.29 -8.65
C ILE A 65 0.75 15.11 -8.05
N ASP A 66 0.08 14.60 -7.02
CA ASP A 66 -1.01 15.31 -6.33
C ASP A 66 -0.50 16.61 -5.68
N ASN A 67 0.70 16.57 -5.07
CA ASN A 67 1.33 17.77 -4.54
C ASN A 67 1.68 18.78 -5.64
N LEU A 68 2.20 18.31 -6.78
CA LEU A 68 2.50 19.16 -7.93
C LEU A 68 1.23 19.75 -8.55
N ALA A 69 0.16 18.96 -8.68
CA ALA A 69 -1.14 19.39 -9.20
C ALA A 69 -1.79 20.45 -8.32
N ARG A 70 -1.62 20.37 -6.98
CA ARG A 70 -2.03 21.44 -6.06
C ARG A 70 -1.22 22.73 -6.24
N LYS A 71 0.07 22.61 -6.56
CA LYS A 71 0.96 23.76 -6.77
C LYS A 71 0.78 24.42 -8.14
N TYR A 72 0.40 23.63 -9.14
CA TYR A 72 0.09 24.09 -10.50
C TYR A 72 -1.29 23.59 -10.92
N PRO A 73 -2.37 24.13 -10.32
CA PRO A 73 -3.70 23.87 -10.82
C PRO A 73 -3.73 24.36 -12.27
N ARG A 74 -4.00 23.45 -13.20
CA ARG A 74 -4.14 23.80 -14.62
C ARG A 74 -5.14 24.95 -14.73
N MET A 75 -4.73 26.06 -15.34
CA MET A 75 -5.65 27.08 -15.87
C MET A 75 -6.58 26.45 -16.90
#